data_AF-A0A2S8IRI6-F1
#
_entry.id   AF-A0A2S8IRI6-F1
#
_cell.length_a   1.000
_cell.length_b   1.000
_cell.length_c   1.000
_cell.angle_alpha   90.00
_cell.angle_beta   90.00
_cell.angle_gamma   90.00
#
_symmetry.space_group_name_H-M   'P 1'
#
loop_
_entity.id
_entity.type
_entity.pdbx_description
1 polymer ?
#
loop_
_entity_poly.entity_id
_entity_poly.type
_entity_poly.pdbx_seq_one_letter_code
_entity_poly.pdbx_strand_id
1 'polypeptide(L)'
;MNVDYLFYRKPDKPGPYSLDDLGDIAPPIGPGDLVRAGIARVFEQIDWQESPDVPGAWFGTGGAVFQFTVEPDGRVTSFMGSRLERRSMLQLTREMGLIALDLQRDIVYG
;
A
#
# COMPACT_ATOMS: atom_id res chain seq x y z
N MET A 1 -10.98 -1.61 16.62
CA MET A 1 -10.55 -2.74 15.77
C MET A 1 -9.56 -2.17 14.78
N ASN A 2 -8.35 -2.72 14.69
CA ASN A 2 -7.44 -2.35 13.61
C ASN A 2 -7.98 -2.91 12.31
N VAL A 3 -8.06 -2.05 11.30
CA VAL A 3 -8.45 -2.41 9.93
C VAL A 3 -7.16 -2.61 9.14
N ASP A 4 -7.13 -3.67 8.35
CA ASP A 4 -6.02 -3.96 7.46
C ASP A 4 -6.43 -3.54 6.07
N TYR A 5 -5.62 -2.67 5.47
CA TYR A 5 -5.86 -2.15 4.14
C TYR A 5 -4.85 -2.75 3.17
N LEU A 6 -5.34 -3.23 2.02
CA LEU A 6 -4.50 -3.61 0.91
C LEU A 6 -4.50 -2.49 -0.13
N PHE A 7 -3.33 -1.96 -0.44
CA PHE A 7 -3.16 -0.85 -1.35
C PHE A 7 -2.71 -1.34 -2.73
N TYR A 8 -3.34 -0.79 -3.75
CA TYR A 8 -2.99 -1.02 -5.16
C TYR A 8 -2.88 0.32 -5.88
N ARG A 9 -2.17 0.31 -7.01
CA ARG A 9 -2.18 1.45 -7.92
C ARG A 9 -3.62 1.75 -8.36
N LYS A 10 -3.97 3.03 -8.39
CA LYS A 10 -5.27 3.48 -8.86
C LYS A 10 -5.48 3.15 -10.35
N PRO A 11 -6.60 2.51 -10.73
CA PRO A 11 -6.94 2.27 -12.13
C PRO A 11 -7.07 3.57 -12.94
N ASP A 12 -6.70 3.54 -14.21
CA ASP A 12 -6.80 4.69 -15.14
C ASP A 12 -8.23 4.83 -15.69
N LYS A 13 -9.19 5.07 -14.79
CA LYS A 13 -10.59 5.35 -15.11
C LYS A 13 -11.24 6.23 -14.03
N PRO A 14 -12.36 6.92 -14.34
CA PRO A 14 -13.18 7.55 -13.31
C PRO A 14 -13.81 6.50 -12.38
N GLY A 15 -13.95 6.82 -11.09
CA GLY A 15 -14.55 5.94 -10.10
C GLY A 15 -16.07 5.73 -10.28
N PRO A 16 -16.68 4.77 -9.56
CA PRO A 16 -16.10 3.97 -8.46
C PRO A 16 -15.12 2.88 -8.93
N TYR A 17 -14.27 2.44 -8.00
CA TYR A 17 -13.22 1.43 -8.21
C TYR A 17 -13.60 0.09 -7.58
N SER A 18 -13.19 -1.01 -8.20
CA SER A 18 -13.22 -2.39 -7.70
C SER A 18 -11.88 -3.07 -7.96
N LEU A 19 -11.67 -4.25 -7.37
CA LEU A 19 -10.47 -5.05 -7.65
C LEU A 19 -10.45 -5.58 -9.09
N ASP A 20 -11.61 -5.80 -9.70
CA ASP A 20 -11.71 -6.24 -11.10
C ASP A 20 -11.08 -5.22 -12.07
N ASP A 21 -11.03 -3.94 -11.68
CA ASP A 21 -10.41 -2.88 -12.47
C ASP A 21 -8.88 -2.97 -12.55
N LEU A 22 -8.26 -3.83 -11.74
CA LEU A 22 -6.81 -4.07 -11.76
C LEU A 22 -6.40 -5.01 -12.90
N GLY A 23 -7.35 -5.75 -13.49
CA GLY A 23 -7.10 -6.80 -14.47
C GLY A 23 -6.50 -8.07 -13.85
N ASP A 24 -6.07 -9.00 -14.71
CA ASP A 24 -5.50 -10.29 -14.29
C ASP A 24 -4.20 -10.13 -13.48
N ILE A 25 -3.43 -9.08 -13.77
CA ILE A 25 -2.20 -8.72 -13.07
C ILE A 25 -2.28 -7.22 -12.77
N ALA A 26 -2.33 -6.90 -11.47
CA ALA A 26 -2.37 -5.51 -11.03
C ALA A 26 -1.12 -4.75 -11.50
N PRO A 27 -1.26 -3.51 -12.00
CA PRO A 27 -0.13 -2.72 -12.43
C PRO A 27 0.75 -2.30 -11.23
N PRO A 28 2.08 -2.22 -11.39
CA PRO A 28 2.97 -1.89 -10.29
C PRO A 28 2.74 -0.45 -9.81
N ILE A 29 2.79 -0.28 -8.49
CA ILE A 29 2.80 1.03 -7.82
C ILE A 29 4.10 1.76 -8.19
N GLY A 30 5.22 1.06 -8.07
CA GLY A 30 6.54 1.59 -8.43
C GLY A 30 7.68 0.88 -7.69
N PRO A 31 8.90 1.43 -7.76
CA PRO A 31 10.05 0.94 -7.01
C PRO A 31 9.84 0.93 -5.49
N GLY A 32 10.46 -0.01 -4.77
CA GLY A 32 10.26 -0.15 -3.33
C GLY A 32 10.75 1.05 -2.49
N ASP A 33 11.78 1.77 -2.93
CA ASP A 33 12.22 3.03 -2.33
C ASP A 33 11.20 4.16 -2.55
N LEU A 34 10.57 4.24 -3.72
CA LEU A 34 9.48 5.18 -3.99
C LEU A 34 8.28 4.89 -3.07
N VAL A 35 7.93 3.62 -2.88
CA VAL A 35 6.83 3.23 -1.97
C VAL A 35 7.12 3.70 -0.55
N ARG A 36 8.31 3.42 -0.02
CA ARG A 36 8.70 3.88 1.33
C ARG A 36 8.72 5.39 1.45
N ALA A 37 9.25 6.09 0.44
CA ALA A 37 9.29 7.54 0.41
C ALA A 37 7.88 8.15 0.38
N GLY A 38 6.95 7.57 -0.39
CA GLY A 38 5.54 8.00 -0.42
C GLY A 38 4.83 7.81 0.92
N ILE A 39 5.05 6.66 1.57
CA ILE A 39 4.52 6.39 2.91
C ILE A 39 5.06 7.40 3.93
N ALA A 40 6.37 7.69 3.89
CA ALA A 40 7.03 8.61 4.81
C ALA A 40 6.52 10.07 4.71
N ARG A 41 5.85 10.45 3.60
CA ARG A 41 5.21 11.77 3.47
C ARG A 41 3.90 11.89 4.25
N VAL A 42 3.31 10.77 4.63
CA VAL A 42 2.02 10.73 5.35
C VAL A 42 2.18 10.20 6.77
N PHE A 43 3.11 9.27 6.98
CA PHE A 43 3.37 8.65 8.27
C PHE A 43 4.79 8.97 8.73
N GLU A 44 4.88 9.73 9.82
CA GLU A 44 6.15 10.00 10.49
C GLU A 44 6.62 8.74 11.25
N GLN A 45 7.94 8.62 11.46
CA GLN A 45 8.54 7.61 12.34
C GLN A 45 8.18 6.16 11.99
N ILE A 46 8.28 5.80 10.71
CA ILE A 46 8.24 4.39 10.28
C ILE A 46 9.67 3.87 10.18
N ASP A 47 10.00 2.90 11.04
CA ASP A 47 11.26 2.18 11.02
C ASP A 47 11.16 1.04 10.02
N TRP A 48 11.96 1.12 8.96
CA TRP A 48 11.96 0.13 7.88
C TRP A 48 13.08 -0.89 8.05
N GLN A 49 12.72 -2.16 7.88
CA GLN A 49 13.67 -3.27 7.85
C GLN A 49 13.32 -4.23 6.70
N GLU A 50 14.34 -4.76 6.03
CA GLU A 50 14.17 -5.89 5.12
C GLU A 50 14.13 -7.18 5.94
N SER A 51 13.31 -8.14 5.49
CA SER A 51 13.25 -9.47 6.08
C SER A 51 14.60 -10.18 5.89
N PRO A 52 15.17 -10.79 6.95
CA PRO A 52 16.32 -11.66 6.80
C PRO A 52 15.97 -13.00 6.14
N ASP A 53 14.69 -13.40 6.19
CA ASP A 53 14.22 -14.73 5.75
C ASP A 53 13.64 -14.71 4.33
N VAL A 54 13.10 -13.58 3.90
CA VAL A 54 12.46 -13.42 2.59
C VAL A 54 13.07 -12.22 1.87
N PRO A 55 14.07 -12.44 0.98
CA PRO A 55 14.68 -11.36 0.21
C PRO A 55 13.65 -10.52 -0.53
N GLY A 56 13.78 -9.19 -0.44
CA GLY A 56 12.84 -8.25 -1.04
C GLY A 56 11.58 -8.00 -0.21
N ALA A 57 11.29 -8.75 0.86
CA ALA A 57 10.19 -8.43 1.77
C ALA A 57 10.61 -7.33 2.75
N TRP A 58 9.81 -6.28 2.88
CA TRP A 58 10.04 -5.14 3.76
C TRP A 58 8.94 -5.01 4.78
N PHE A 59 9.34 -4.64 6.00
CA PHE A 59 8.44 -4.32 7.11
C PHE A 59 8.73 -2.91 7.59
N GLY A 60 7.68 -2.10 7.70
CA GLY A 60 7.72 -0.79 8.32
C GLY A 60 6.93 -0.82 9.62
N THR A 61 7.56 -0.45 10.73
CA THR A 61 6.90 -0.43 12.05
C THR A 61 6.99 0.95 12.70
N GLY A 62 5.92 1.37 13.35
CA GLY A 62 5.81 2.63 14.09
C GLY A 62 4.39 2.82 14.63
N GLY A 63 3.87 4.05 14.55
CA GLY A 63 2.45 4.31 14.81
C GLY A 63 1.51 3.58 13.83
N ALA A 64 2.00 3.34 12.61
CA ALA A 64 1.41 2.48 11.59
C ALA A 64 2.32 1.28 11.30
N VAL A 65 1.76 0.23 10.69
CA VAL A 65 2.52 -0.94 10.24
C VAL A 65 2.31 -1.12 8.75
N PHE A 66 3.40 -1.38 8.02
CA PHE A 66 3.38 -1.60 6.58
C PHE A 66 4.17 -2.84 6.21
N GLN A 67 3.73 -3.54 5.18
CA GLN A 67 4.45 -4.69 4.62
C GLN A 67 4.30 -4.73 3.11
N PHE A 68 5.39 -5.01 2.40
CA PHE A 68 5.38 -5.28 0.97
C PHE A 68 6.55 -6.15 0.56
N THR A 69 6.46 -6.70 -0.65
CA THR A 69 7.57 -7.37 -1.31
C THR A 69 7.99 -6.56 -2.52
N VAL A 70 9.29 -6.33 -2.67
CA VAL A 70 9.91 -5.87 -3.90
C VAL A 70 10.13 -7.09 -4.77
N GLU A 71 9.39 -7.16 -5.87
CA GLU A 71 9.49 -8.23 -6.87
C GLU A 71 10.87 -8.23 -7.55
N PRO A 72 11.26 -9.31 -8.25
CA PRO A 72 12.57 -9.40 -8.91
C PRO A 72 12.87 -8.28 -9.91
N ASP A 73 11.85 -7.61 -10.45
CA ASP A 73 11.99 -6.45 -11.34
C ASP A 73 12.21 -5.12 -10.58
N GLY A 74 12.32 -5.18 -9.25
CA GLY A 74 12.53 -4.04 -8.37
C GLY A 74 11.24 -3.29 -8.00
N ARG A 75 10.06 -3.80 -8.37
CA ARG A 75 8.78 -3.09 -8.20
C ARG A 75 7.90 -3.71 -7.13
N VAL A 76 6.99 -2.90 -6.63
CA VAL A 76 5.95 -3.28 -5.68
C VAL A 76 4.61 -3.18 -6.39
N THR A 77 3.85 -4.27 -6.38
CA THR A 77 2.49 -4.32 -6.97
C THR A 77 1.42 -3.91 -5.97
N SER A 78 1.60 -4.30 -4.70
CA SER A 78 0.70 -3.99 -3.61
C SER A 78 1.45 -3.94 -2.29
N PHE A 79 0.88 -3.24 -1.32
CA PHE A 79 1.37 -3.28 0.05
C PHE A 79 0.21 -3.33 1.04
N MET A 80 0.43 -3.97 2.18
CA MET A 80 -0.51 -4.00 3.29
C MET A 80 -0.17 -2.88 4.27
N GLY A 81 -1.20 -2.22 4.79
CA GLY A 81 -1.08 -1.23 5.85
C GLY A 81 -2.09 -1.46 6.96
N SER A 82 -1.62 -1.42 8.19
CA SER A 82 -2.41 -1.67 9.40
C SER A 82 -2.20 -0.55 10.42
N ARG A 83 -3.12 -0.43 11.38
CA ARG A 83 -3.10 0.65 12.39
C ARG A 83 -3.24 2.05 11.80
N LEU A 84 -3.92 2.15 10.67
CA LEU A 84 -4.14 3.41 9.98
C LEU A 84 -5.45 4.05 10.44
N GLU A 85 -5.39 5.33 10.81
CA GLU A 85 -6.60 6.15 10.84
C GLU A 85 -7.16 6.31 9.43
N ARG A 86 -8.48 6.30 9.29
CA ARG A 86 -9.15 6.45 7.98
C ARG A 86 -8.69 7.70 7.23
N ARG A 87 -8.45 8.80 7.95
CA ARG A 87 -7.95 10.06 7.37
C ARG A 87 -6.57 9.89 6.74
N SER A 88 -5.63 9.27 7.46
CA SER A 88 -4.27 9.05 6.96
C SER A 88 -4.25 8.03 5.82
N MET A 89 -5.09 7.00 5.87
CA MET A 89 -5.29 6.08 4.74
C MET A 89 -5.74 6.83 3.48
N LEU A 90 -6.78 7.68 3.58
CA LEU A 90 -7.26 8.47 2.44
C LEU A 90 -6.24 9.53 1.96
N GLN A 91 -5.38 10.01 2.84
CA GLN A 91 -4.29 10.90 2.44
C GLN A 91 -3.23 10.13 1.66
N LEU A 92 -2.87 8.92 2.10
CA LEU A 92 -1.92 8.05 1.40
C LEU A 92 -2.42 7.67 0.00
N THR A 93 -3.70 7.33 -0.14
CA THR A 93 -4.26 7.01 -1.46
C THR A 93 -4.17 8.18 -2.43
N ARG A 94 -4.37 9.42 -1.95
CA ARG A 94 -4.25 10.62 -2.78
C ARG A 94 -2.80 10.96 -3.11
N GLU A 95 -1.91 10.93 -2.12
CA GLU A 95 -0.49 11.27 -2.29
C GLU A 95 0.20 10.37 -3.31
N MET A 96 -0.15 9.07 -3.30
CA MET A 96 0.53 8.07 -4.11
C MET A 96 -0.29 7.59 -5.32
N GLY A 97 -1.51 8.11 -5.52
CA GLY A 97 -2.39 7.66 -6.60
C GLY A 97 -2.77 6.18 -6.46
N LEU A 98 -3.32 5.81 -5.30
CA LEU A 98 -3.68 4.43 -4.95
C LEU A 98 -5.19 4.28 -4.75
N ILE A 99 -5.62 3.03 -4.72
CA ILE A 99 -6.85 2.59 -4.06
C ILE A 99 -6.49 1.78 -2.81
N ALA A 100 -7.38 1.74 -1.83
CA ALA A 100 -7.24 0.94 -0.61
C ALA A 100 -8.47 0.04 -0.42
N LEU A 101 -8.25 -1.26 -0.28
CA LEU A 101 -9.27 -2.25 0.05
C LEU A 101 -9.27 -2.50 1.56
N ASP A 102 -10.42 -2.32 2.19
CA ASP A 102 -10.69 -2.75 3.58
C ASP A 102 -11.01 -4.24 3.60
N LEU A 103 -10.07 -5.06 4.09
CA LEU A 103 -10.19 -6.52 4.07
C LEU A 103 -11.30 -7.06 4.97
N GLN A 104 -11.73 -6.28 5.97
CA GLN A 104 -12.76 -6.69 6.91
C GLN A 104 -14.18 -6.35 6.42
N ARG A 105 -14.30 -5.36 5.53
CA ARG A 105 -15.61 -4.84 5.08
C ARG A 105 -15.85 -5.00 3.59
N ASP A 106 -14.84 -5.40 2.83
CA ASP A 106 -14.90 -5.51 1.37
C ASP A 106 -15.29 -4.18 0.70
N ILE A 107 -14.66 -3.09 1.16
CA ILE A 107 -14.90 -1.73 0.66
C ILE A 107 -13.62 -1.19 0.02
N VAL A 108 -13.74 -0.63 -1.17
CA VAL A 108 -12.65 0.06 -1.88
C VAL A 108 -12.75 1.58 -1.72
N TYR A 109 -11.66 2.22 -1.34
CA TYR A 109 -11.48 3.67 -1.27
C TYR A 109 -10.51 4.15 -2.37
N GLY A 110 -10.74 5.32 -2.97
CA GLY A 110 -9.88 5.89 -4.03
C GLY A 110 -10.14 7.35 -4.33
#